data_AF-A8JCG4-F1
#
_entry.id   AF-A8JCG4-F1
#
_cell.length_a   1.000
_cell.length_b   1.000
_cell.length_c   1.000
_cell.angle_alpha   90.00
_cell.angle_beta   90.00
_cell.angle_gamma   90.00
#
_symmetry.space_group_name_H-M   'P 1'
#
loop_
_entity.id
_entity.type
_entity.pdbx_description
1 polymer ?
#
loop_
_entity_poly.entity_id
_entity_poly.type
_entity_poly.pdbx_seq_one_letter_code
_entity_poly.pdbx_strand_id
1 'polypeptide(L)'
;MMARVEELFATHKEELIGAINRLEADQQQLNASVQRLQAGLQQLNTRVQLLEAGQQQMAAQVAANSHNAYARMCNSRAGATEPLQPLVREKPPSQASDPAVGSRPPEGDFPATRDDVLDLTRDAFKMLAAFYGQEFGNSNATLAVRRRSFGDFIGVTGL
;
A
#
# COMPACT_ATOMS: atom_id res chain seq x y z
N MET A 1 39.18 -60.12 -42.86
CA MET A 1 39.17 -58.66 -43.02
C MET A 1 37.74 -58.10 -42.93
N MET A 2 36.75 -58.65 -43.66
CA MET A 2 35.34 -58.23 -43.58
C MET A 2 34.71 -58.28 -42.17
N ALA A 3 34.84 -59.39 -41.44
CA ALA A 3 34.25 -59.50 -40.10
C ALA A 3 34.70 -58.41 -39.11
N ARG A 4 35.97 -57.99 -39.20
CA ARG A 4 36.55 -56.94 -38.34
C ARG A 4 36.04 -55.54 -38.69
N VAL A 5 35.68 -55.32 -39.96
CA VAL A 5 35.08 -54.08 -40.45
C VAL A 5 33.61 -54.01 -40.02
N GLU A 6 32.87 -55.11 -40.12
CA GLU A 6 31.48 -55.22 -39.65
C GLU A 6 31.37 -54.98 -38.15
N GLU A 7 32.27 -55.58 -37.36
CA GLU A 7 32.36 -55.37 -35.91
C GLU A 7 32.63 -53.89 -35.57
N LEU A 8 33.57 -53.24 -36.28
CA LEU A 8 33.87 -51.82 -36.10
C LEU A 8 32.65 -50.92 -36.37
N PHE A 9 31.89 -51.22 -37.43
CA PHE A 9 30.66 -50.47 -37.75
C PHE A 9 29.57 -50.68 -36.71
N ALA A 10 29.42 -51.90 -36.19
CA ALA A 10 28.46 -52.18 -35.13
C ALA A 10 28.77 -51.39 -33.84
N THR A 11 30.04 -51.38 -33.42
CA THR A 11 30.48 -50.63 -32.23
C THR A 11 30.26 -49.13 -32.38
N HIS A 12 30.67 -48.52 -33.49
CA HIS A 12 30.45 -47.08 -33.71
C HIS A 12 28.96 -46.73 -33.78
N LYS A 13 28.13 -47.62 -34.34
CA LYS A 13 26.67 -47.42 -34.36
C LYS A 13 26.10 -47.40 -32.93
N GLU A 14 26.52 -48.33 -32.08
CA GLU A 14 26.09 -48.37 -30.68
C GLU A 14 26.55 -47.13 -29.91
N GLU A 15 27.79 -46.68 -30.10
CA GLU A 15 28.31 -45.46 -29.49
C GLU A 15 27.52 -44.22 -29.92
N LEU A 16 27.19 -44.10 -31.21
CA LEU A 16 26.36 -43.01 -31.73
C LEU A 16 24.96 -43.02 -31.12
N ILE A 17 24.31 -44.18 -31.03
CA ILE A 17 23.00 -44.32 -30.38
C ILE A 17 23.10 -43.90 -28.90
N GLY A 18 24.15 -44.34 -28.20
CA GLY A 18 24.39 -43.95 -26.81
C GLY A 18 24.68 -42.45 -26.63
N ALA A 19 25.32 -41.80 -27.61
CA ALA A 19 25.52 -40.36 -27.60
C ALA A 19 24.20 -39.60 -27.87
N ILE A 20 23.39 -40.06 -28.81
CA ILE A 20 22.07 -39.48 -29.13
C ILE A 20 21.15 -39.55 -27.91
N ASN A 21 21.03 -40.72 -27.26
CA ASN A 21 20.17 -40.88 -26.09
C ASN A 21 20.58 -39.96 -24.93
N ARG A 22 21.90 -39.70 -24.76
CA ARG A 22 22.40 -38.75 -23.76
C ARG A 22 22.02 -37.31 -24.11
N LEU A 23 22.18 -36.90 -25.37
CA LEU A 23 21.79 -35.58 -25.84
C LEU A 23 20.28 -35.33 -25.67
N GLU A 24 19.44 -36.34 -25.94
CA GLU A 24 18.00 -36.24 -25.71
C GLU A 24 17.66 -36.05 -24.23
N ALA A 25 18.32 -36.80 -23.34
CA ALA A 25 18.14 -36.65 -21.89
C ALA A 25 18.60 -35.26 -21.40
N ASP A 26 19.75 -34.79 -21.85
CA ASP A 26 20.27 -33.47 -21.51
C ASP A 26 19.33 -32.36 -22.01
N GLN A 27 18.77 -32.52 -23.22
CA GLN A 27 17.81 -31.57 -23.78
C GLN A 27 16.51 -31.53 -22.98
N GLN A 28 16.01 -32.67 -22.51
CA GLN A 28 14.85 -32.72 -21.63
C GLN A 28 15.12 -32.02 -20.29
N GLN A 29 16.30 -32.23 -19.71
CA GLN A 29 16.71 -31.56 -18.47
C GLN A 29 16.84 -30.04 -18.66
N LEU A 30 17.41 -29.60 -19.79
CA LEU A 30 17.51 -28.18 -20.12
C LEU A 30 16.12 -27.56 -20.26
N ASN A 31 15.20 -28.21 -20.99
CA ASN A 31 13.82 -27.75 -21.13
C ASN A 31 13.11 -27.62 -19.78
N ALA A 32 13.26 -28.61 -18.90
CA ALA A 32 12.70 -28.55 -17.55
C ALA A 32 13.34 -27.43 -16.71
N SER A 33 14.62 -27.12 -16.92
CA SER A 33 15.31 -26.02 -16.25
C SER A 33 14.81 -24.66 -16.75
N VAL A 34 14.60 -24.50 -18.06
CA VAL A 34 14.04 -23.30 -18.68
C VAL A 34 12.62 -23.04 -18.16
N GLN A 35 11.77 -24.05 -18.09
CA GLN A 35 10.40 -23.92 -17.56
C GLN A 35 10.40 -23.48 -16.09
N ARG A 36 11.30 -24.02 -15.27
CA ARG A 36 11.46 -23.59 -13.87
C ARG A 36 11.92 -22.13 -13.75
N LEU A 37 12.86 -21.70 -14.59
CA LEU A 37 13.30 -20.31 -14.63
C LEU A 37 12.17 -19.36 -15.05
N GLN A 38 11.37 -19.73 -16.05
CA GLN A 38 10.20 -18.95 -16.49
C GLN A 38 9.18 -18.78 -15.36
N ALA A 39 8.87 -19.86 -14.63
CA ALA A 39 7.98 -19.79 -13.48
C ALA A 39 8.55 -18.89 -12.36
N GLY A 40 9.85 -18.98 -12.09
CA GLY A 40 10.54 -18.12 -11.13
C GLY A 40 10.49 -16.64 -11.50
N LEU A 41 10.68 -16.31 -12.79
CA LEU A 41 10.57 -14.93 -13.29
C LEU A 41 9.16 -14.37 -13.14
N GLN A 42 8.13 -15.18 -13.41
CA GLN A 42 6.74 -14.77 -13.20
C GLN A 42 6.46 -14.46 -11.71
N GLN A 43 6.93 -15.31 -10.81
CA GLN A 43 6.80 -15.07 -9.37
C GLN A 43 7.55 -13.81 -8.93
N LEU A 44 8.75 -13.58 -9.45
CA LEU A 44 9.52 -12.38 -9.15
C LEU A 44 8.80 -11.12 -9.63
N ASN A 45 8.23 -11.13 -10.83
CA ASN A 45 7.47 -10.00 -11.37
C ASN A 45 6.27 -9.66 -10.47
N THR A 46 5.50 -10.66 -10.02
CA THR A 46 4.39 -10.44 -9.08
C THR A 46 4.88 -9.82 -7.77
N ARG A 47 6.02 -10.28 -7.24
CA ARG A 47 6.60 -9.72 -6.00
C ARG A 47 7.08 -8.28 -6.19
N VAL A 48 7.66 -7.94 -7.35
CA VAL A 48 8.08 -6.57 -7.67
C VAL A 48 6.86 -5.65 -7.70
N GLN A 49 5.78 -6.05 -8.37
CA GLN A 49 4.54 -5.25 -8.42
C GLN A 49 3.94 -5.00 -7.04
N LEU A 50 3.95 -6.01 -6.16
CA LEU A 50 3.49 -5.86 -4.77
C LEU A 50 4.37 -4.90 -3.97
N LEU A 51 5.70 -4.95 -4.16
CA LEU A 51 6.63 -4.03 -3.51
C LEU A 51 6.44 -2.59 -4.01
N GLU A 52 6.27 -2.40 -5.31
CA GLU A 52 5.99 -1.08 -5.90
C GLU A 52 4.70 -0.48 -5.36
N ALA A 53 3.62 -1.27 -5.27
CA ALA A 53 2.37 -0.83 -4.66
C ALA A 53 2.54 -0.46 -3.18
N GLY A 54 3.28 -1.27 -2.42
CA GLY A 54 3.59 -0.98 -1.02
C GLY A 54 4.42 0.30 -0.84
N GLN A 55 5.40 0.54 -1.71
CA GLN A 55 6.18 1.79 -1.70
C GLN A 55 5.32 3.01 -2.01
N GLN A 56 4.42 2.91 -2.99
CA GLN A 56 3.49 4.00 -3.31
C GLN A 56 2.55 4.32 -2.14
N GLN A 57 2.03 3.29 -1.46
CA GLN A 57 1.21 3.47 -0.25
C GLN A 57 1.99 4.16 0.88
N MET A 58 3.23 3.74 1.11
CA MET A 58 4.09 4.36 2.13
C MET A 58 4.42 5.82 1.78
N ALA A 59 4.72 6.11 0.52
CA ALA A 59 4.98 7.48 0.06
C ALA A 59 3.75 8.39 0.27
N ALA A 60 2.55 7.91 -0.06
CA ALA A 60 1.30 8.62 0.18
C ALA A 60 1.07 8.88 1.68
N GLN A 61 1.36 7.88 2.52
CA GLN A 61 1.26 8.01 3.98
C GLN A 61 2.20 9.09 4.52
N VAL A 62 3.46 9.08 4.09
CA VAL A 62 4.45 10.08 4.51
C VAL A 62 4.01 11.47 4.06
N ALA A 63 3.56 11.63 2.81
CA ALA A 63 3.06 12.91 2.31
C ALA A 63 1.85 13.42 3.11
N ALA A 64 0.87 12.55 3.42
CA ALA A 64 -0.28 12.89 4.24
C ALA A 64 0.12 13.31 5.66
N ASN A 65 1.02 12.56 6.28
CA ASN A 65 1.53 12.87 7.62
C ASN A 65 2.28 14.21 7.64
N SER A 66 3.12 14.47 6.64
CA SER A 66 3.85 15.74 6.50
C SER A 66 2.91 16.93 6.30
N HIS A 67 1.90 16.78 5.42
CA HIS A 67 0.85 17.79 5.23
C HIS A 67 0.12 18.08 6.54
N ASN A 68 -0.32 17.04 7.25
CA ASN A 68 -1.06 17.19 8.49
C ASN A 68 -0.21 17.76 9.62
N ALA A 69 1.08 17.44 9.70
CA ALA A 69 1.99 18.05 10.67
C ALA A 69 2.08 19.57 10.46
N TYR A 70 2.21 20.01 9.21
CA TYR A 70 2.18 21.43 8.86
C TYR A 70 0.81 22.06 9.16
N ALA A 71 -0.29 21.42 8.76
CA ALA A 71 -1.64 21.90 9.00
C ALA A 71 -1.92 22.08 10.51
N ARG A 72 -1.56 21.08 11.34
CA ARG A 72 -1.68 21.16 12.81
C ARG A 72 -0.87 22.33 13.38
N MET A 73 0.34 22.57 12.87
CA MET A 73 1.17 23.71 13.27
C MET A 73 0.51 25.04 12.94
N CYS A 74 -0.05 25.21 11.73
CA CYS A 74 -0.84 26.39 11.37
C CYS A 74 -2.07 26.54 12.27
N ASN A 75 -2.83 25.47 12.47
CA ASN A 75 -4.05 25.47 13.29
C ASN A 75 -3.77 25.84 14.75
N SER A 76 -2.62 25.43 15.30
CA SER A 76 -2.18 25.79 16.66
C SER A 76 -1.89 27.27 16.85
N ARG A 77 -1.62 27.99 15.76
CA ARG A 77 -1.32 29.43 15.76
C ARG A 77 -2.51 30.29 15.34
N ALA A 78 -3.49 29.70 14.68
CA ALA A 78 -4.66 30.42 14.17
C ALA A 78 -5.41 31.17 15.28
N GLY A 79 -5.91 32.37 15.02
CA GLY A 79 -6.87 33.05 15.88
C GLY A 79 -8.25 32.35 15.91
N ALA A 80 -9.17 32.86 16.74
CA ALA A 80 -10.52 32.31 16.89
C ALA A 80 -11.28 32.21 15.55
N THR A 81 -11.18 33.27 14.74
CA THR A 81 -11.87 33.43 13.45
C THR A 81 -10.96 33.24 12.24
N GLU A 82 -9.69 32.88 12.45
CA GLU A 82 -8.76 32.64 11.35
C GLU A 82 -9.01 31.27 10.71
N PRO A 83 -8.76 31.15 9.39
CA PRO A 83 -9.04 29.92 8.67
C PRO A 83 -8.12 28.77 9.13
N LEU A 84 -8.75 27.67 9.53
CA LEU A 84 -8.07 26.42 9.81
C LEU A 84 -7.71 25.70 8.51
N GLN A 85 -6.57 25.01 8.55
CA GLN A 85 -6.09 24.13 7.49
C GLN A 85 -6.71 22.74 7.66
N PRO A 86 -7.47 22.25 6.67
CA PRO A 86 -7.99 20.89 6.70
C PRO A 86 -6.88 19.85 6.72
N LEU A 87 -7.04 18.86 7.59
CA LEU A 87 -6.20 17.67 7.58
C LEU A 87 -6.68 16.76 6.44
N VAL A 88 -5.75 16.01 5.85
CA VAL A 88 -6.05 14.93 4.91
C VAL A 88 -6.15 13.61 5.66
N ARG A 89 -6.81 12.61 5.05
CA ARG A 89 -6.87 11.27 5.63
C ARG A 89 -5.47 10.65 5.65
N GLU A 90 -5.02 10.28 6.84
CA GLU A 90 -3.77 9.54 7.03
C GLU A 90 -4.01 8.03 6.88
N LYS A 91 -5.13 7.49 7.35
CA LYS A 91 -5.30 6.03 7.39
C LYS A 91 -5.57 5.42 6.01
N PRO A 92 -4.91 4.30 5.66
CA PRO A 92 -5.28 3.52 4.49
C PRO A 92 -6.76 3.14 4.50
N PRO A 93 -7.39 3.02 3.31
CA PRO A 93 -8.75 2.54 3.21
C PRO A 93 -8.84 1.10 3.72
N SER A 94 -9.75 0.83 4.66
CA SER A 94 -10.04 -0.53 5.13
C SER A 94 -11.07 -1.21 4.23
N GLN A 95 -11.90 -0.40 3.55
CA GLN A 95 -12.91 -0.83 2.60
C GLN A 95 -12.76 -0.06 1.28
N ALA A 96 -13.27 -0.60 0.18
CA ALA A 96 -13.20 0.06 -1.13
C ALA A 96 -13.95 1.40 -1.17
N SER A 97 -14.92 1.61 -0.29
CA SER A 97 -15.66 2.86 -0.11
C SER A 97 -14.95 3.89 0.76
N ASP A 98 -13.89 3.50 1.47
CA ASP A 98 -13.15 4.44 2.30
C ASP A 98 -12.33 5.40 1.43
N PRO A 99 -12.23 6.69 1.82
CA PRO A 99 -11.36 7.62 1.12
C PRO A 99 -9.91 7.15 1.09
N ALA A 100 -9.21 7.42 0.00
CA ALA A 100 -7.79 7.13 -0.11
C ALA A 100 -6.95 8.01 0.83
N VAL A 101 -5.74 7.57 1.16
CA VAL A 101 -4.75 8.39 1.86
C VAL A 101 -4.50 9.68 1.09
N GLY A 102 -4.44 10.82 1.80
CA GLY A 102 -4.27 12.14 1.19
C GLY A 102 -5.57 12.78 0.70
N SER A 103 -6.71 12.08 0.76
CA SER A 103 -8.01 12.68 0.45
C SER A 103 -8.34 13.80 1.45
N ARG A 104 -9.03 14.84 0.99
CA ARG A 104 -9.57 15.90 1.84
C ARG A 104 -10.96 15.52 2.36
N PRO A 105 -11.36 16.02 3.55
CA PRO A 105 -12.73 15.89 4.02
C PRO A 105 -13.68 16.53 3.00
N PRO A 106 -14.94 16.06 2.90
CA PRO A 106 -15.94 16.70 2.07
C PRO A 106 -16.08 18.19 2.40
N GLU A 107 -16.47 18.97 1.40
CA GLU A 107 -16.63 20.41 1.55
C GLU A 107 -17.68 20.72 2.63
N GLY A 108 -17.32 21.58 3.59
CA GLY A 108 -18.17 21.94 4.72
C GLY A 108 -18.10 21.01 5.93
N ASP A 109 -17.49 19.82 5.82
CA ASP A 109 -17.37 18.89 6.97
C ASP A 109 -16.25 19.29 7.94
N PHE A 110 -15.20 19.94 7.44
CA PHE A 110 -14.11 20.46 8.27
C PHE A 110 -14.45 21.87 8.76
N PRO A 111 -14.31 22.17 10.07
CA PRO A 111 -14.62 23.50 10.61
C PRO A 111 -13.71 24.56 9.99
N ALA A 112 -14.29 25.67 9.55
CA ALA A 112 -13.54 26.73 8.88
C ALA A 112 -12.66 27.51 9.85
N THR A 113 -13.09 27.67 11.09
CA THR A 113 -12.42 28.46 12.14
C THR A 113 -12.39 27.69 13.48
N ARG A 114 -11.69 28.23 14.49
CA ARG A 114 -11.67 27.62 15.83
C ARG A 114 -13.03 27.71 16.52
N ASP A 115 -13.77 28.79 16.31
CA ASP A 115 -15.11 28.94 16.88
C ASP A 115 -16.05 27.88 16.29
N ASP A 116 -15.93 27.56 15.00
CA ASP A 116 -16.73 26.49 14.37
C ASP A 116 -16.46 25.11 14.99
N VAL A 117 -15.27 24.87 15.54
CA VAL A 117 -14.97 23.62 16.29
C VAL A 117 -15.88 23.50 17.52
N LEU A 118 -16.16 24.63 18.18
CA LEU A 118 -17.04 24.69 19.34
C LEU A 118 -18.52 24.48 18.99
N ASP A 119 -18.89 24.66 17.72
CA ASP A 119 -20.26 24.47 17.23
C ASP A 119 -20.50 23.08 16.62
N LEU A 120 -19.45 22.26 16.47
CA LEU A 120 -19.60 20.90 15.95
C LEU A 120 -20.61 20.06 16.74
N THR A 121 -21.46 19.37 15.98
CA THR A 121 -22.53 18.49 16.48
C THR A 121 -22.06 17.04 16.60
N ARG A 122 -22.88 16.19 17.24
CA ARG A 122 -22.57 14.75 17.34
C ARG A 122 -22.51 14.08 15.97
N ASP A 123 -23.37 14.48 15.04
CA ASP A 123 -23.40 13.88 13.71
C ASP A 123 -22.22 14.35 12.85
N ALA A 124 -21.78 15.61 12.99
CA ALA A 124 -20.53 16.09 12.39
C ALA A 124 -19.33 15.26 12.87
N PHE A 125 -19.25 14.95 14.18
CA PHE A 125 -18.19 14.07 14.69
C PHE A 125 -18.25 12.64 14.14
N LYS A 126 -19.44 12.08 13.89
CA LYS A 126 -19.55 10.75 13.26
C LYS A 126 -19.01 10.79 11.83
N MET A 127 -19.34 11.82 11.06
CA MET A 127 -18.85 11.98 9.69
C MET A 127 -17.32 12.16 9.67
N LEU A 128 -16.79 13.04 10.51
CA LEU A 128 -15.35 13.26 10.65
C LEU A 128 -14.63 12.00 11.14
N ALA A 129 -15.20 11.25 12.09
CA ALA A 129 -14.61 10.02 12.60
C ALA A 129 -14.55 8.93 11.54
N ALA A 130 -15.62 8.76 10.75
CA ALA A 130 -15.62 7.86 9.59
C ALA A 130 -14.58 8.28 8.54
N PHE A 131 -14.50 9.59 8.24
CA PHE A 131 -13.56 10.13 7.28
C PHE A 131 -12.09 10.00 7.70
N TYR A 132 -11.74 10.25 8.96
CA TYR A 132 -10.35 10.10 9.44
C TYR A 132 -10.04 8.67 9.93
N GLY A 133 -11.05 7.82 10.05
CA GLY A 133 -10.95 6.50 10.68
C GLY A 133 -10.54 6.59 12.15
N GLN A 134 -10.90 7.67 12.85
CA GLN A 134 -10.52 7.93 14.24
C GLN A 134 -11.70 8.47 15.04
N GLU A 135 -12.00 7.82 16.16
CA GLU A 135 -12.99 8.32 17.10
C GLU A 135 -12.47 9.52 17.89
N PHE A 136 -13.30 10.56 18.01
CA PHE A 136 -13.03 11.73 18.84
C PHE A 136 -13.81 11.61 20.14
N GLY A 137 -13.20 10.93 21.12
CA GLY A 137 -13.83 10.56 22.40
C GLY A 137 -14.51 9.19 22.35
N ASN A 138 -14.75 8.60 23.52
CA ASN A 138 -15.44 7.31 23.63
C ASN A 138 -16.95 7.42 23.30
N SER A 139 -17.63 6.28 23.19
CA SER A 139 -19.06 6.20 22.80
C SER A 139 -19.97 7.09 23.66
N ASN A 140 -19.64 7.26 24.94
CA ASN A 140 -20.41 8.02 25.93
C ASN A 140 -19.88 9.45 26.15
N ALA A 141 -18.91 9.90 25.36
CA ALA A 141 -18.31 11.22 25.52
C ALA A 141 -19.34 12.34 25.33
N THR A 142 -19.25 13.35 26.20
CA THR A 142 -19.99 14.61 26.05
C THR A 142 -19.47 15.38 24.85
N LEU A 143 -20.27 16.30 24.28
CA LEU A 143 -19.84 17.13 23.16
C LEU A 143 -18.57 17.92 23.46
N ALA A 144 -18.44 18.45 24.68
CA ALA A 144 -17.23 19.16 25.11
C ALA A 144 -15.97 18.28 25.02
N VAL A 145 -16.05 17.02 25.45
CA VAL A 145 -14.92 16.08 25.35
C VAL A 145 -14.60 15.79 23.89
N ARG A 146 -15.60 15.56 23.03
CA ARG A 146 -15.39 15.30 21.60
C ARG A 146 -14.73 16.47 20.90
N ARG A 147 -15.18 17.70 21.20
CA ARG A 147 -14.60 18.95 20.68
C ARG A 147 -13.15 19.12 21.09
N ARG A 148 -12.82 18.87 22.36
CA ARG A 148 -11.41 18.86 22.81
C ARG A 148 -10.59 17.80 22.10
N SER A 149 -11.06 16.55 22.05
CA SER A 149 -10.33 15.46 21.38
C SER A 149 -10.11 15.72 19.89
N PHE A 150 -11.10 16.28 19.20
CA PHE A 150 -10.96 16.66 17.80
C PHE A 150 -10.05 17.88 17.63
N GLY A 151 -10.19 18.89 18.49
CA GLY A 151 -9.30 20.05 18.53
C GLY A 151 -7.84 19.64 18.67
N ASP A 152 -7.52 18.81 19.66
CA ASP A 152 -6.19 18.25 19.87
C ASP A 152 -5.70 17.50 18.62
N PHE A 153 -6.57 16.73 17.97
CA PHE A 153 -6.25 16.01 16.74
C PHE A 153 -5.90 16.92 15.56
N ILE A 154 -6.60 18.05 15.39
CA ILE A 154 -6.36 19.03 14.32
C ILE A 154 -5.35 20.11 14.70
N GLY A 155 -4.82 20.10 15.92
CA GLY A 155 -3.84 21.07 16.42
C GLY A 155 -4.44 22.34 17.04
N VAL A 156 -5.76 22.38 17.29
CA VAL A 156 -6.42 23.45 18.05
C VAL A 156 -6.41 23.09 19.53
N THR A 157 -5.41 23.59 20.26
CA THR A 157 -5.24 23.34 21.69
C THR A 157 -5.98 24.39 22.54
N GLY A 158 -6.39 24.01 23.76
CA GLY A 158 -6.99 24.93 24.73
C GLY A 158 -8.52 25.10 24.62
N LEU A 159 -9.22 24.12 24.02
CA LEU A 159 -10.69 24.05 23.96
C LEU A 159 -11.35 23.49 25.24
#